data_AF-A0A126YZU8-F1
#
_entry.id   AF-A0A126YZU8-F1
#
_cell.length_a   1.000
_cell.length_b   1.000
_cell.length_c   1.000
_cell.angle_alpha   90.00
_cell.angle_beta   90.00
_cell.angle_gamma   90.00
#
_symmetry.space_group_name_H-M   'P 1'
#
loop_
_entity.id
_entity.type
_entity.pdbx_description
1 polymer ?
#
loop_
_entity_poly.entity_id
_entity_poly.type
_entity_poly.pdbx_seq_one_letter_code
_entity_poly.pdbx_strand_id
1 'polypeptide(L)'
;MAPTPSRTHESHSSQEPGESREFATALDRRYGRSRTFRLRRRWIGAIVGVAFAAIFFVWVVWAGFDGTSASVDTNDAGYVIHNNHSASVTSEVSTDPGTRVDCAVEVLNSGFDIVGWKVVHLPASTQSSNTYVTQIKTMNRGVTGLIDKCWLP
;
A
#
# COMPACT_ATOMS: atom_id res chain seq x y z
N MET A 1 -40.58 50.84 -43.65
CA MET A 1 -41.14 51.93 -42.84
C MET A 1 -42.31 51.34 -42.06
N ALA A 2 -42.18 51.21 -40.74
CA ALA A 2 -43.12 50.53 -39.83
C ALA A 2 -44.22 51.51 -39.34
N PRO A 3 -45.32 51.07 -38.67
CA PRO A 3 -45.26 50.45 -37.33
C PRO A 3 -46.26 49.30 -37.02
N THR A 4 -45.88 48.45 -36.06
CA THR A 4 -46.74 47.62 -35.18
C THR A 4 -47.36 48.53 -34.09
N PRO A 5 -48.58 48.32 -33.55
CA PRO A 5 -48.80 47.52 -32.30
C PRO A 5 -50.22 46.86 -32.22
N SER A 6 -50.59 45.90 -31.36
CA SER A 6 -50.73 45.94 -29.88
C SER A 6 -51.22 44.54 -29.40
N ARG A 7 -50.66 43.91 -28.35
CA ARG A 7 -51.10 43.98 -26.91
C ARG A 7 -52.43 43.21 -26.67
N THR A 8 -52.68 42.33 -25.69
CA THR A 8 -52.11 42.00 -24.36
C THR A 8 -52.87 40.76 -23.84
N HIS A 9 -52.29 39.95 -22.96
CA HIS A 9 -52.84 39.70 -21.61
C HIS A 9 -51.88 38.84 -20.81
N GLU A 10 -50.78 39.45 -20.37
CA GLU A 10 -50.05 38.96 -19.21
C GLU A 10 -50.74 39.52 -17.98
N SER A 11 -51.49 38.68 -17.28
CA SER A 11 -51.99 38.98 -15.95
C SER A 11 -50.80 38.98 -14.99
N HIS A 12 -50.27 40.16 -14.71
CA HIS A 12 -49.34 40.39 -13.60
C HIS A 12 -50.18 40.40 -12.31
N SER A 13 -50.30 39.24 -11.65
CA SER A 13 -50.72 39.18 -10.25
C SER A 13 -49.50 39.49 -9.38
N SER A 14 -49.58 40.60 -8.64
CA SER A 14 -48.58 41.00 -7.65
C SER A 14 -48.60 40.01 -6.48
N GLN A 15 -47.86 38.91 -6.58
CA GLN A 15 -47.71 37.98 -5.47
C GLN A 15 -46.89 38.62 -4.36
N GLU A 16 -47.43 38.70 -3.14
CA GLU A 16 -46.69 39.16 -1.99
C GLU A 16 -45.47 38.25 -1.72
N PRO A 17 -44.35 38.81 -1.21
CA PRO A 17 -43.11 38.05 -1.01
C PRO A 17 -43.23 36.88 -0.02
N GLY A 18 -44.26 36.85 0.83
CA GLY A 18 -44.58 35.71 1.70
C GLY A 18 -45.19 34.53 0.94
N GLU A 19 -46.09 34.81 0.01
CA GLU A 19 -46.88 33.82 -0.71
C GLU A 19 -46.03 33.06 -1.73
N SER A 20 -45.11 33.73 -2.42
CA SER A 20 -44.14 33.09 -3.33
C SER A 20 -43.22 32.07 -2.63
N ARG A 21 -42.83 32.32 -1.37
CA ARG A 21 -42.01 31.39 -0.56
C ARG A 21 -42.82 30.17 -0.12
N GLU A 22 -44.09 30.37 0.20
CA GLU A 22 -45.02 29.31 0.57
C GLU A 22 -45.32 28.40 -0.64
N PHE A 23 -45.55 28.98 -1.82
CA PHE A 23 -45.69 28.22 -3.06
C PHE A 23 -44.42 27.43 -3.40
N ALA A 24 -43.23 28.02 -3.26
CA ALA A 24 -41.99 27.30 -3.46
C ALA A 24 -41.82 26.11 -2.49
N THR A 25 -42.20 26.26 -1.22
CA THR A 25 -42.13 25.16 -0.23
C THR A 25 -43.21 24.09 -0.43
N ALA A 26 -44.40 24.46 -0.93
CA ALA A 26 -45.45 23.52 -1.29
C ALA A 26 -45.09 22.74 -2.56
N LEU A 27 -44.51 23.41 -3.56
CA LEU A 27 -43.98 22.78 -4.76
C LEU A 27 -42.83 21.83 -4.43
N ASP A 28 -41.87 22.24 -3.58
CA ASP A 28 -40.78 21.36 -3.12
C ASP A 28 -41.30 20.12 -2.35
N ARG A 29 -42.39 20.27 -1.56
CA ARG A 29 -43.04 19.16 -0.86
C ARG A 29 -43.78 18.20 -1.82
N ARG A 30 -44.48 18.72 -2.83
CA ARG A 30 -45.25 17.93 -3.80
C ARG A 30 -44.36 17.25 -4.86
N TYR A 31 -43.30 17.92 -5.31
CA TYR A 31 -42.33 17.40 -6.27
C TYR A 31 -41.12 16.70 -5.62
N GLY A 32 -41.19 16.44 -4.31
CA GLY A 32 -40.28 15.53 -3.61
C GLY A 32 -38.87 16.06 -3.36
N ARG A 33 -38.63 17.36 -3.53
CA ARG A 33 -37.32 17.98 -3.31
C ARG A 33 -37.13 18.36 -1.84
N SER A 34 -37.40 17.44 -0.91
CA SER A 34 -37.24 17.72 0.52
C SER A 34 -35.75 17.91 0.86
N ARG A 35 -35.46 18.95 1.67
CA ARG A 35 -34.14 19.24 2.26
C ARG A 35 -33.49 18.00 2.90
N THR A 36 -34.31 17.06 3.38
CA THR A 36 -33.89 15.80 3.98
C THR A 36 -33.05 14.93 3.05
N PHE A 37 -33.32 14.90 1.73
CA PHE A 37 -32.49 14.15 0.78
C PHE A 37 -31.09 14.74 0.61
N ARG A 38 -30.94 16.07 0.65
CA ARG A 38 -29.64 16.74 0.55
C ARG A 38 -28.77 16.50 1.78
N LEU A 39 -29.37 16.56 2.98
CA LEU A 39 -28.69 16.24 4.23
C LEU A 39 -28.26 14.77 4.26
N ARG A 40 -29.15 13.85 3.89
CA ARG A 40 -28.86 12.41 3.84
C ARG A 40 -27.72 12.09 2.87
N ARG A 41 -27.67 12.74 1.70
CA ARG A 41 -26.57 12.59 0.73
C ARG A 41 -25.24 13.13 1.25
N ARG A 42 -25.25 14.21 2.04
CA ARG A 42 -24.05 14.77 2.70
C ARG A 42 -23.54 13.86 3.81
N TRP A 43 -24.44 13.27 4.60
CA TRP A 43 -24.08 12.28 5.63
C TRP A 43 -23.55 10.99 5.02
N ILE A 44 -24.15 10.48 3.94
CA ILE A 44 -23.61 9.32 3.20
C ILE A 44 -22.22 9.64 2.65
N GLY A 45 -22.01 10.82 2.05
CA GLY A 45 -20.69 11.25 1.60
C GLY A 45 -19.66 11.34 2.73
N ALA A 46 -20.04 11.84 3.90
CA ALA A 46 -19.18 11.90 5.07
C ALA A 46 -18.82 10.49 5.57
N ILE A 47 -19.79 9.58 5.66
CA ILE A 47 -19.56 8.19 6.07
C ILE A 47 -18.62 7.48 5.10
N VAL A 48 -18.85 7.63 3.79
CA VAL A 48 -17.99 7.03 2.76
C VAL A 48 -16.57 7.61 2.84
N GLY A 49 -16.42 8.92 3.03
CA GLY A 49 -15.12 9.55 3.20
C GLY A 49 -14.37 9.04 4.43
N VAL A 50 -15.05 8.94 5.57
CA VAL A 50 -14.46 8.39 6.81
C VAL A 50 -14.08 6.92 6.64
N ALA A 51 -14.93 6.12 6.00
CA ALA A 51 -14.63 4.71 5.73
C ALA A 51 -13.38 4.56 4.84
N PHE A 52 -13.27 5.35 3.77
CA PHE A 52 -12.09 5.36 2.91
C PHE A 52 -10.82 5.77 3.66
N ALA A 53 -10.89 6.83 4.47
CA ALA A 53 -9.75 7.29 5.26
C ALA A 53 -9.30 6.24 6.28
N ALA A 54 -10.24 5.55 6.93
CA ALA A 54 -9.94 4.47 7.87
C ALA A 54 -9.27 3.28 7.18
N ILE A 55 -9.80 2.83 6.03
CA ILE A 55 -9.21 1.74 5.25
C ILE A 55 -7.80 2.11 4.79
N PHE A 56 -7.61 3.32 4.26
CA PHE A 56 -6.30 3.80 3.83
C PHE A 56 -5.31 3.87 4.99
N PHE A 57 -5.73 4.38 6.15
CA PHE A 57 -4.89 4.44 7.34
C PHE A 57 -4.43 3.06 7.80
N VAL A 58 -5.35 2.09 7.88
CA VAL A 58 -5.03 0.70 8.22
C VAL A 58 -4.05 0.11 7.21
N TRP A 59 -4.25 0.35 5.92
CA TRP A 59 -3.35 -0.12 4.86
C TRP A 59 -1.94 0.47 4.98
N VAL A 60 -1.81 1.78 5.24
CA VAL A 60 -0.51 2.45 5.43
C VAL A 60 0.20 1.92 6.68
N VAL A 61 -0.52 1.77 7.79
CA VAL A 61 0.06 1.21 9.02
C VAL A 61 0.57 -0.21 8.74
N TRP A 62 -0.26 -1.05 8.14
CA TRP A 62 0.10 -2.42 7.80
C TRP A 62 1.32 -2.48 6.86
N ALA A 63 1.32 -1.73 5.75
CA ALA A 63 2.41 -1.71 4.79
C ALA A 63 3.71 -1.11 5.37
N GLY A 64 3.61 -0.16 6.29
CA GLY A 64 4.77 0.45 6.95
C GLY A 64 5.49 -0.51 7.90
N PHE A 65 4.78 -1.47 8.50
CA PHE A 65 5.39 -2.45 9.39
C PHE A 65 6.17 -3.54 8.64
N ASP A 66 5.78 -3.90 7.41
CA ASP A 66 6.48 -4.93 6.61
C ASP A 66 7.85 -4.45 6.07
N GLY A 67 8.12 -3.14 6.05
CA GLY A 67 9.33 -2.57 5.44
C GLY A 67 10.58 -2.49 6.32
N THR A 68 10.55 -3.01 7.56
CA THR A 68 11.67 -2.82 8.51
C THR A 68 12.67 -3.98 8.46
N SER A 69 13.25 -4.26 7.28
CA SER A 69 14.54 -4.98 7.22
C SER A 69 15.64 -3.97 7.51
N ALA A 70 15.99 -3.86 8.80
CA ALA A 70 16.97 -2.93 9.35
C ALA A 70 18.30 -3.00 8.59
N SER A 71 18.76 -1.85 8.07
CA SER A 71 20.14 -1.35 7.83
C SER A 71 21.29 -2.30 7.47
N VAL A 72 21.04 -3.55 7.10
CA VAL A 72 22.06 -4.50 6.65
C VAL A 72 22.03 -4.47 5.14
N ASP A 73 22.91 -3.65 4.56
CA ASP A 73 23.13 -3.66 3.13
C ASP A 73 23.85 -4.98 2.80
N THR A 74 23.11 -5.90 2.20
CA THR A 74 23.60 -7.24 1.89
C THR A 74 23.67 -7.37 0.39
N ASN A 75 24.89 -7.53 -0.12
CA ASN A 75 25.11 -7.72 -1.54
C ASN A 75 25.33 -9.21 -1.80
N ASP A 76 24.45 -9.81 -2.60
CA ASP A 76 24.60 -11.21 -3.01
C ASP A 76 25.80 -11.33 -3.94
N ALA A 77 26.93 -11.78 -3.39
CA ALA A 77 28.20 -11.83 -4.11
C ALA A 77 28.32 -13.03 -5.07
N GLY A 78 27.50 -14.09 -4.88
CA GLY A 78 27.35 -15.17 -5.86
C GLY A 78 26.95 -16.52 -5.26
N TYR A 79 26.68 -17.51 -6.12
CA TYR A 79 26.33 -18.87 -5.69
C TYR A 79 27.01 -19.93 -6.58
N VAL A 80 27.25 -21.11 -6.00
CA VAL A 80 27.80 -22.29 -6.68
C VAL A 80 26.94 -23.51 -6.34
N ILE A 81 26.38 -24.15 -7.36
CA ILE A 81 25.61 -25.38 -7.19
C ILE A 81 26.55 -26.58 -7.35
N HIS A 82 26.75 -27.35 -6.28
CA HIS A 82 27.67 -28.50 -6.32
C HIS A 82 26.96 -29.76 -6.82
N ASN A 83 25.76 -30.05 -6.30
CA ASN A 83 24.96 -31.20 -6.70
C ASN A 83 23.46 -30.96 -6.46
N ASN A 84 22.62 -31.98 -6.69
CA ASN A 84 21.17 -31.89 -6.52
C ASN A 84 20.71 -31.64 -5.08
N HIS A 85 21.57 -31.80 -4.08
CA HIS A 85 21.25 -31.65 -2.66
C HIS A 85 22.23 -30.72 -1.92
N SER A 86 23.09 -29.99 -2.62
CA SER A 86 24.01 -29.04 -2.00
C SER A 86 24.36 -27.85 -2.89
N ALA A 87 24.34 -26.68 -2.26
CA ALA A 87 24.75 -25.42 -2.85
C ALA A 87 25.62 -24.65 -1.84
N SER A 88 26.54 -23.86 -2.38
CA SER A 88 27.31 -22.86 -1.64
C SER A 88 26.84 -21.47 -2.05
N VAL A 89 26.52 -20.64 -1.08
CA VAL A 89 26.20 -19.22 -1.30
C VAL A 89 27.32 -18.39 -0.70
N THR A 90 27.84 -17.47 -1.51
CA THR A 90 28.84 -16.49 -1.12
C THR A 90 28.12 -15.17 -0.89
N SER A 91 28.16 -14.72 0.36
CA SER A 91 27.42 -13.57 0.84
C SER A 91 28.40 -12.50 1.30
N GLU A 92 28.23 -11.26 0.84
CA GLU A 92 28.95 -10.11 1.36
C GLU A 92 28.00 -9.34 2.27
N VAL A 93 28.35 -9.31 3.57
CA VAL A 93 27.53 -8.66 4.59
C VAL A 93 28.24 -7.39 5.05
N SER A 94 27.59 -6.25 4.84
CA SER A 94 28.04 -4.96 5.35
C SER A 94 27.30 -4.60 6.63
N THR A 95 28.03 -4.42 7.74
CA THR A 95 27.44 -4.09 9.05
C THR A 95 28.32 -3.11 9.81
N ASP A 96 27.72 -2.38 10.74
CA ASP A 96 28.47 -1.50 11.64
C ASP A 96 29.49 -2.29 12.48
N PRO A 97 30.73 -1.78 12.66
CA PRO A 97 31.77 -2.48 13.40
C PRO A 97 31.34 -2.83 14.82
N GLY A 98 31.62 -4.06 15.25
CA GLY A 98 31.29 -4.53 16.60
C GLY A 98 29.88 -5.10 16.76
N THR A 99 29.08 -5.14 15.70
CA THR A 99 27.70 -5.62 15.74
C THR A 99 27.59 -7.06 15.25
N ARG A 100 26.86 -7.91 15.99
CA ARG A 100 26.52 -9.28 15.56
C ARG A 100 25.26 -9.23 14.72
N VAL A 101 25.19 -10.04 13.68
CA VAL A 101 24.04 -10.11 12.77
C VAL A 101 23.73 -11.57 12.48
N ASP A 102 22.45 -11.89 12.44
CA ASP A 102 21.95 -13.18 11.98
C ASP A 102 21.35 -13.02 10.60
N CYS A 103 21.81 -13.83 9.64
CA CYS A 103 21.31 -13.78 8.26
C CYS A 103 20.67 -15.12 7.88
N ALA A 104 19.50 -15.03 7.26
CA ALA A 104 18.85 -16.15 6.61
C ALA A 104 19.31 -16.24 5.15
N VAL A 105 19.90 -17.38 4.82
CA VAL A 105 20.34 -17.69 3.45
C VAL A 105 19.46 -18.78 2.89
N GLU A 106 19.00 -18.57 1.66
CA GLU A 106 18.11 -19.47 0.96
C GLU A 106 18.62 -19.86 -0.42
N VAL A 107 18.09 -20.98 -0.91
CA VAL A 107 18.39 -21.54 -2.23
C VAL A 107 17.08 -21.89 -2.91
N LEU A 108 16.91 -21.41 -4.13
CA LEU A 108 15.72 -21.56 -4.94
C LEU A 108 15.95 -22.53 -6.10
N ASN A 109 14.92 -23.26 -6.49
CA ASN A 109 14.91 -24.08 -7.72
C ASN A 109 14.51 -23.25 -8.96
N SER A 110 14.41 -23.88 -10.12
CA SER A 110 13.97 -23.23 -11.37
C SER A 110 12.52 -22.74 -11.36
N GLY A 111 11.70 -23.20 -10.41
CA GLY A 111 10.34 -22.76 -10.17
C GLY A 111 10.25 -21.63 -9.13
N PHE A 112 11.38 -21.14 -8.60
CA PHE A 112 11.45 -20.19 -7.49
C PHE A 112 10.92 -20.74 -6.16
N ASP A 113 10.86 -22.06 -5.99
CA ASP A 113 10.56 -22.68 -4.70
C ASP A 113 11.83 -22.72 -3.83
N ILE A 114 11.66 -22.43 -2.54
CA ILE A 114 12.73 -22.55 -1.54
C ILE A 114 13.03 -24.04 -1.31
N VAL A 115 14.21 -24.48 -1.76
CA VAL A 115 14.67 -25.87 -1.63
C VAL A 115 15.75 -26.04 -0.57
N GLY A 116 16.30 -24.96 -0.04
CA GLY A 116 17.24 -24.98 1.07
C GLY A 116 17.19 -23.67 1.84
N TRP A 117 17.21 -23.77 3.17
CA TRP A 117 17.19 -22.63 4.08
C TRP A 117 18.19 -22.87 5.22
N LYS A 118 18.95 -21.85 5.58
CA LYS A 118 19.88 -21.90 6.71
C LYS A 118 20.10 -20.52 7.32
N VAL A 119 20.01 -20.43 8.64
CA VAL A 119 20.40 -19.23 9.39
C VAL A 119 21.87 -19.33 9.76
N VAL A 120 22.63 -18.28 9.44
CA VAL A 120 24.04 -18.14 9.81
C VAL A 120 24.20 -16.99 10.80
N HIS A 121 24.93 -17.27 11.87
CA HIS A 121 25.23 -16.30 12.91
C HIS A 121 26.59 -15.71 12.62
N LEU A 122 26.63 -14.43 12.25
CA LEU A 122 27.86 -13.74 11.91
C LEU A 122 28.42 -13.05 13.16
N PRO A 123 29.67 -13.37 13.56
CA PRO A 123 30.29 -12.72 14.70
C PRO A 123 30.55 -11.24 14.38
N ALA A 124 30.65 -10.43 15.44
CA ALA A 124 31.03 -9.03 15.30
C ALA A 124 32.40 -8.92 14.62
N SER A 125 32.44 -8.28 13.45
CA SER A 125 33.68 -7.97 12.75
C SER A 125 34.11 -6.53 13.02
N THR A 126 35.42 -6.29 12.90
CA THR A 126 36.01 -4.95 12.91
C THR A 126 36.01 -4.31 11.53
N GLN A 127 35.79 -5.09 10.47
CA GLN A 127 35.70 -4.62 9.09
C GLN A 127 34.23 -4.36 8.71
N SER A 128 33.99 -3.30 7.95
CA SER A 128 32.65 -2.90 7.53
C SER A 128 32.00 -3.89 6.55
N SER A 129 32.79 -4.52 5.67
CA SER A 129 32.33 -5.57 4.75
C SER A 129 33.13 -6.85 4.94
N ASN A 130 32.44 -7.99 5.06
CA ASN A 130 33.09 -9.30 5.15
C ASN A 130 32.35 -10.31 4.25
N THR A 131 33.13 -11.14 3.56
CA THR A 131 32.61 -12.20 2.69
C THR A 131 32.57 -13.54 3.44
N TYR A 132 31.42 -14.21 3.42
CA TYR A 132 31.21 -15.51 4.03
C TYR A 132 30.70 -16.53 3.01
N VAL A 133 31.25 -17.74 3.07
CA VAL A 133 30.80 -18.85 2.22
C VAL A 133 30.02 -19.83 3.08
N THR A 134 28.74 -19.98 2.77
CA THR A 134 27.84 -20.86 3.52
C THR A 134 27.43 -22.05 2.66
N GLN A 135 27.69 -23.26 3.16
CA GLN A 135 27.14 -24.47 2.55
C GLN A 135 25.74 -24.76 3.11
N ILE A 136 24.80 -25.00 2.18
CA ILE A 136 23.40 -25.29 2.44
C ILE A 136 23.06 -26.63 1.79
N LYS A 137 22.39 -27.50 2.55
CA LYS A 137 21.82 -28.74 2.03
C LYS A 137 20.45 -28.42 1.45
N THR A 138 20.20 -28.87 0.22
CA THR A 138 18.94 -28.64 -0.48
C THR A 138 18.17 -29.93 -0.65
N MET A 139 16.84 -29.86 -0.71
CA MET A 139 15.97 -31.01 -0.98
C MET A 139 15.94 -31.38 -2.48
N ASN A 140 16.17 -30.40 -3.34
CA ASN A 140 16.25 -30.57 -4.79
C ASN A 140 17.32 -29.63 -5.36
N ARG A 141 17.62 -29.78 -6.66
CA ARG A 141 18.64 -28.98 -7.35
C ARG A 141 18.26 -27.50 -7.33
N GLY A 142 19.04 -26.71 -6.60
CA GLY A 142 18.97 -25.25 -6.64
C GLY A 142 19.55 -24.70 -7.95
N VAL A 143 19.08 -23.53 -8.35
CA VAL A 143 19.60 -22.76 -9.49
C VAL A 143 20.03 -21.35 -9.08
N THR A 144 19.62 -20.87 -7.92
CA THR A 144 19.99 -19.55 -7.40
C THR A 144 20.05 -19.63 -5.87
N GLY A 145 21.00 -18.95 -5.28
CA GLY A 145 21.08 -18.78 -3.82
C GLY A 145 21.32 -17.32 -3.49
N LEU A 146 20.61 -16.85 -2.47
CA LEU A 146 20.56 -15.44 -2.07
C LEU A 146 20.29 -15.33 -0.56
N ILE A 147 20.45 -14.13 -0.03
CA ILE A 147 20.12 -13.80 1.36
C ILE A 147 18.69 -13.24 1.38
N ASP A 148 17.78 -13.92 2.08
CA ASP A 148 16.38 -13.46 2.21
C ASP A 148 16.31 -12.22 3.11
N LYS A 149 16.89 -12.35 4.31
CA LYS A 149 16.87 -11.29 5.32
C LYS A 149 18.00 -11.43 6.32
N CYS A 150 18.47 -10.29 6.81
CA CYS A 150 19.35 -10.21 7.96
C CYS A 150 18.68 -9.41 9.08
N TRP A 151 18.94 -9.79 10.32
CA TRP A 151 18.45 -9.08 11.49
C TRP A 151 19.52 -9.05 12.58
N LEU A 152 19.39 -8.05 13.45
CA LEU A 152 20.17 -7.93 14.67
C LEU A 152 19.54 -8.85 15.74
N PRO A 153 20.35 -9.64 16.48
CA PRO A 153 19.85 -10.51 17.55
C PRO A 153 19.35 -9.73 18.78
#